data_AF-A0A6N4DGR6-F1
#
_entry.id   AF-A0A6N4DGR6-F1
#
_cell.length_a   1.000
_cell.length_b   1.000
_cell.length_c   1.000
_cell.angle_alpha   90.00
_cell.angle_beta   90.00
_cell.angle_gamma   90.00
#
_symmetry.space_group_name_H-M   'P 1'
#
loop_
_entity.id
_entity.type
_entity.pdbx_description
1 polymer ?
#
loop_
_entity_poly.entity_id
_entity_poly.type
_entity_poly.pdbx_seq_one_letter_code
_entity_poly.pdbx_strand_id
1 'polypeptide(L)'
;MHAASGSIVPLTGRNFLYLLIASGIYFLSARFAVLLFSLEPGNIALIWLPSGIGLLMVLRFGYWAVPFVVAASFIANSAGMAAVLTEHAWLHTSIAALSNGVESTLAAALMRRFLPEGLQSFQDIFPFVFGVCLVSAAANSTILFVNLVSAGFFSIESSWMVWLILIVTNSLGMLLLVPLAQSLLQAWTNRRAMSLGEASRCTGLFIMCTGMTWLAFDMFAGFIFLILPALMFLAVQGRKESVYITLVATVGFTVALAASDYGPFLLSTAEWSRL
;
A
#
# COMPACT_ATOMS: atom_id res chain seq x y z
N MET A 1 15.69 -8.61 -5.90
CA MET A 1 16.06 -8.57 -4.47
C MET A 1 16.48 -9.99 -4.13
N HIS A 2 17.76 -10.29 -3.94
CA HIS A 2 18.11 -11.53 -3.26
C HIS A 2 17.65 -11.38 -1.82
N ALA A 3 16.51 -11.97 -1.47
CA ALA A 3 16.11 -12.15 -0.08
C ALA A 3 16.94 -13.25 0.61
N ALA A 4 17.83 -13.91 -0.15
CA ALA A 4 18.86 -14.81 0.34
C ALA A 4 20.21 -14.10 0.60
N SER A 5 20.29 -13.37 1.73
CA SER A 5 21.40 -13.54 2.68
C SER A 5 21.04 -12.79 3.95
N GLY A 6 21.07 -13.46 5.09
CA GLY A 6 20.92 -12.84 6.42
C GLY A 6 22.08 -11.91 6.79
N SER A 7 22.77 -11.33 5.81
CA SER A 7 23.80 -10.32 6.06
C SER A 7 23.11 -9.01 6.41
N ILE A 8 23.11 -8.66 7.69
CA ILE A 8 22.68 -7.34 8.16
C ILE A 8 23.54 -6.32 7.42
N VAL A 9 22.93 -5.52 6.56
CA VAL A 9 23.65 -4.45 5.85
C VAL A 9 24.21 -3.51 6.92
N PRO A 10 25.55 -3.35 7.03
CA PRO A 10 26.13 -2.52 8.07
C PRO A 10 25.66 -1.07 7.90
N LEU A 11 25.39 -0.40 9.02
CA LEU A 11 25.07 1.03 9.04
C LEU A 11 26.32 1.84 8.66
N THR A 12 26.52 2.00 7.35
CA THR A 12 27.45 2.98 6.78
C THR A 12 26.73 4.31 6.62
N GLY A 13 27.47 5.43 6.56
CA GLY A 13 26.86 6.77 6.36
C GLY A 13 25.96 6.84 5.13
N ARG A 14 26.31 6.13 4.05
CA ARG A 14 25.47 6.03 2.84
C ARG A 14 24.16 5.25 3.09
N ASN A 15 24.21 4.14 3.82
CA ASN A 15 23.02 3.36 4.13
C ASN A 15 22.08 4.10 5.09
N PHE A 16 22.64 4.88 6.01
CA PHE A 16 21.87 5.77 6.88
C PHE A 16 21.13 6.86 6.08
N LEU A 17 21.79 7.49 5.11
CA LEU A 17 21.13 8.45 4.22
C LEU A 17 19.97 7.81 3.44
N TYR A 18 20.16 6.60 2.90
CA TYR A 18 19.07 5.89 2.22
C TYR A 18 17.92 5.52 3.15
N LEU A 19 18.21 5.17 4.40
CA LEU A 19 17.17 4.96 5.43
C LEU A 19 16.37 6.23 5.70
N LEU A 20 17.04 7.39 5.82
CA LEU A 20 16.36 8.68 5.99
C LEU A 20 15.48 9.03 4.79
N ILE A 21 15.99 8.84 3.56
CA ILE A 21 15.20 9.07 2.35
C ILE A 21 13.99 8.14 2.30
N ALA A 22 14.18 6.84 2.57
CA ALA A 22 13.08 5.88 2.60
C ALA A 22 12.05 6.19 3.69
N SER A 23 12.50 6.64 4.86
CA SER A 23 11.64 7.12 5.95
C SER A 23 10.85 8.37 5.55
N GLY A 24 11.45 9.28 4.79
CA GLY A 24 10.78 10.45 4.21
C GLY A 24 9.71 10.04 3.19
N ILE A 25 10.03 9.08 2.31
CA ILE A 25 9.06 8.52 1.34
C ILE A 25 7.91 7.83 2.07
N TYR A 26 8.19 7.04 3.12
CA TYR A 26 7.18 6.44 3.99
C TYR A 26 6.25 7.53 4.55
N PHE A 27 6.80 8.56 5.20
CA PHE A 27 6.02 9.64 5.78
C PHE A 27 5.15 10.37 4.75
N LEU A 28 5.73 10.75 3.60
CA LEU A 28 5.00 11.43 2.53
C LEU A 28 3.88 10.55 1.96
N SER A 29 4.15 9.25 1.77
CA SER A 29 3.12 8.31 1.31
C SER A 29 2.00 8.11 2.33
N ALA A 30 2.29 8.17 3.62
CA ALA A 30 1.29 8.08 4.68
C ALA A 30 0.42 9.33 4.67
N ARG A 31 1.01 10.52 4.59
CA ARG A 31 0.27 11.78 4.48
C ARG A 31 -0.58 11.82 3.22
N PHE A 32 -0.06 11.36 2.09
CA PHE A 32 -0.81 11.25 0.84
C PHE A 32 -1.99 10.29 0.96
N ALA A 33 -1.78 9.11 1.55
CA ALA A 33 -2.83 8.13 1.78
C ALA A 33 -3.95 8.67 2.67
N VAL A 34 -3.59 9.35 3.76
CA VAL A 34 -4.54 10.03 4.65
C VAL A 34 -5.30 11.13 3.90
N LEU A 35 -4.63 11.93 3.07
CA LEU A 35 -5.27 13.06 2.40
C LEU A 35 -6.20 12.66 1.25
N LEU A 36 -5.87 11.60 0.51
CA LEU A 36 -6.57 11.28 -0.75
C LEU A 36 -7.34 9.96 -0.70
N PHE A 37 -7.04 9.07 0.23
CA PHE A 37 -7.68 7.75 0.28
C PHE A 37 -8.53 7.56 1.54
N SER A 38 -8.67 8.56 2.41
CA SER A 38 -9.48 8.44 3.62
C SER A 38 -10.97 8.52 3.31
N LEU A 39 -11.76 7.62 3.90
CA LEU A 39 -13.21 7.81 3.98
C LEU A 39 -13.55 8.65 5.22
N GLU A 40 -14.46 9.61 5.04
CA GLU A 40 -15.15 10.26 6.16
C GLU A 40 -16.39 9.45 6.59
N PRO A 41 -16.73 9.43 7.89
CA PRO A 41 -15.94 9.84 9.05
C PRO A 41 -15.03 8.68 9.50
N GLY A 42 -13.71 8.91 9.59
CA GLY A 42 -12.83 7.86 10.14
C GLY A 42 -11.35 8.04 9.92
N ASN A 43 -10.93 8.87 8.95
CA ASN A 43 -9.50 9.08 8.63
C ASN A 43 -8.75 7.76 8.33
N ILE A 44 -9.49 6.70 7.94
CA ILE A 44 -8.94 5.40 7.55
C ILE A 44 -8.73 5.45 6.05
N ALA A 45 -7.46 5.46 5.64
CA ALA A 45 -7.09 5.37 4.24
C ALA A 45 -7.50 4.00 3.68
N LEU A 46 -8.06 3.98 2.47
CA LEU A 46 -8.43 2.74 1.77
C LEU A 46 -7.21 1.99 1.21
N ILE A 47 -6.10 2.70 0.94
CA ILE A 47 -4.81 2.12 0.58
C ILE A 47 -3.74 2.69 1.51
N TRP A 48 -2.99 1.81 2.20
CA TRP A 48 -1.84 2.23 3.00
C TRP A 48 -0.54 1.84 2.30
N LEU A 49 -0.13 2.65 1.32
CA LEU A 49 1.19 2.54 0.67
C LEU A 49 2.38 2.41 1.64
N PRO A 50 2.37 3.03 2.84
CA PRO A 50 3.46 2.86 3.79
C PRO A 50 3.73 1.40 4.18
N SER A 51 2.73 0.50 4.21
CA SER A 51 2.96 -0.94 4.48
C SER A 51 3.94 -1.57 3.50
N GLY A 52 3.79 -1.27 2.20
CA GLY A 52 4.71 -1.74 1.18
C GLY A 52 6.11 -1.13 1.32
N ILE A 53 6.19 0.16 1.64
CA ILE A 53 7.48 0.85 1.86
C ILE A 53 8.21 0.29 3.08
N GLY A 54 7.49 0.09 4.20
CA GLY A 54 8.03 -0.48 5.43
C GLY A 54 8.58 -1.90 5.21
N LEU A 55 7.83 -2.75 4.50
CA LEU A 55 8.32 -4.07 4.06
C LEU A 55 9.61 -3.95 3.24
N LEU A 56 9.65 -3.09 2.22
CA LEU A 56 10.84 -2.90 1.38
C LEU A 56 12.03 -2.36 2.18
N MET A 57 11.80 -1.46 3.14
CA MET A 57 12.81 -0.95 4.06
C MET A 57 13.41 -2.07 4.91
N VAL A 58 12.59 -2.91 5.55
CA VAL A 58 13.09 -4.02 6.39
C VAL A 58 13.76 -5.11 5.55
N LEU A 59 13.26 -5.39 4.35
CA LEU A 59 13.93 -6.31 3.43
C LEU A 59 15.34 -5.84 3.07
N ARG A 60 15.50 -4.52 2.83
CA ARG A 60 16.78 -3.92 2.41
C ARG A 60 17.76 -3.68 3.56
N PHE A 61 17.30 -3.19 4.70
CA PHE A 61 18.15 -2.72 5.81
C PHE A 61 18.04 -3.60 7.07
N GLY A 62 17.18 -4.63 7.06
CA GLY A 62 16.95 -5.48 8.22
C GLY A 62 16.29 -4.73 9.37
N TYR A 63 16.58 -5.15 10.60
CA TYR A 63 15.99 -4.57 11.81
C TYR A 63 16.36 -3.10 12.04
N TRP A 64 17.44 -2.60 11.41
CA TRP A 64 17.79 -1.18 11.46
C TRP A 64 16.73 -0.27 10.85
N ALA A 65 15.89 -0.76 9.94
CA ALA A 65 14.81 0.01 9.37
C ALA A 65 13.62 0.20 10.34
N VAL A 66 13.44 -0.69 11.32
CA VAL A 66 12.24 -0.72 12.18
C VAL A 66 12.08 0.58 12.97
N PRO A 67 13.10 1.13 13.65
CA PRO A 67 12.96 2.42 14.34
C PRO A 67 12.54 3.57 13.43
N PHE A 68 12.99 3.57 12.16
CA PHE A 68 12.63 4.60 11.18
C PHE A 68 11.19 4.45 10.69
N VAL A 69 10.74 3.21 10.45
CA VAL A 69 9.33 2.92 10.13
C VAL A 69 8.42 3.37 11.26
N VAL A 70 8.75 3.01 12.51
CA VAL A 70 7.99 3.41 13.69
C VAL A 70 7.98 4.92 13.87
N ALA A 71 9.13 5.59 13.76
CA ALA A 71 9.21 7.05 13.88
C ALA A 71 8.41 7.77 12.79
N ALA A 72 8.56 7.37 11.52
CA ALA A 72 7.81 7.95 10.41
C ALA A 72 6.31 7.72 10.56
N SER A 73 5.91 6.53 10.99
CA SER A 73 4.51 6.21 11.25
C SER A 73 3.93 7.01 12.41
N PHE A 74 4.70 7.20 13.50
CA PHE A 74 4.27 8.00 14.64
C PHE A 74 4.01 9.44 14.20
N ILE A 75 4.95 10.04 13.46
CA ILE A 75 4.83 11.42 12.98
C ILE A 75 3.66 11.56 11.99
N ALA A 76 3.44 10.57 11.11
CA ALA A 76 2.34 10.62 10.15
C ALA A 76 0.95 10.57 10.83
N ASN A 77 0.81 9.75 11.88
CA ASN A 77 -0.46 9.48 12.55
C ASN A 77 -0.77 10.43 13.71
N SER A 78 0.24 11.11 14.27
CA SER A 78 0.08 11.95 15.47
C SER A 78 -1.00 13.02 15.31
N ALA A 79 -1.03 13.71 14.16
CA ALA A 79 -2.02 14.74 13.89
C ALA A 79 -3.46 14.18 13.84
N GLY A 80 -3.64 13.00 13.22
CA GLY A 80 -4.97 12.36 13.13
C GLY A 80 -5.45 11.85 14.48
N MET A 81 -4.56 11.23 15.25
CA MET A 81 -4.90 10.71 16.59
C MET A 81 -5.19 11.83 17.58
N ALA A 82 -4.40 12.92 17.57
CA ALA A 82 -4.62 14.08 18.44
C ALA A 82 -5.88 14.89 18.08
N ALA A 83 -6.37 14.80 16.84
CA ALA A 83 -7.61 15.45 16.44
C ALA A 83 -8.85 14.75 17.02
N VAL A 84 -8.76 13.45 17.34
CA VAL A 84 -9.89 12.66 17.85
C VAL A 84 -9.77 12.40 19.36
N LEU A 85 -8.55 12.13 19.85
CA LEU A 85 -8.29 11.84 21.26
C LEU A 85 -7.68 13.06 21.97
N THR A 86 -8.33 13.51 23.03
CA THR A 86 -7.82 14.57 23.90
C THR A 86 -6.85 14.05 24.96
N GLU A 87 -7.07 12.82 25.44
CA GLU A 87 -6.22 12.15 26.43
C GLU A 87 -5.45 10.99 25.82
N HIS A 88 -4.21 10.76 26.27
CA HIS A 88 -3.38 9.62 25.88
C HIS A 88 -3.16 9.44 24.35
N ALA A 89 -3.38 10.48 23.54
CA ALA A 89 -3.20 10.42 22.08
C ALA A 89 -1.81 9.93 21.66
N TRP A 90 -0.77 10.33 22.40
CA TRP A 90 0.60 9.89 22.18
C TRP A 90 0.76 8.37 22.37
N LEU A 91 0.10 7.78 23.38
CA LEU A 91 0.16 6.35 23.67
C LEU A 91 -0.49 5.55 22.53
N HIS A 92 -1.71 5.92 22.13
CA HIS A 92 -2.40 5.24 21.03
C HIS A 92 -1.68 5.44 19.69
N THR A 93 -1.05 6.59 19.47
CA THR A 93 -0.19 6.83 18.30
C THR A 93 1.06 5.94 18.33
N SER A 94 1.69 5.78 19.50
CA SER A 94 2.83 4.88 19.67
C SER A 94 2.45 3.42 19.40
N ILE A 95 1.30 2.95 19.90
CA ILE A 95 0.82 1.58 19.64
C ILE A 95 0.59 1.37 18.14
N ALA A 96 -0.08 2.31 17.46
CA ALA A 96 -0.28 2.24 16.01
C ALA A 96 1.04 2.28 15.21
N ALA A 97 2.01 3.07 15.65
CA ALA A 97 3.32 3.13 15.01
C ALA A 97 4.11 1.82 15.19
N LEU A 98 4.06 1.24 16.40
CA LEU A 98 4.68 -0.05 16.71
C LEU A 98 4.04 -1.19 15.93
N SER A 99 2.71 -1.18 15.75
CA SER A 99 2.02 -2.21 14.96
C SER A 99 2.47 -2.19 13.50
N ASN A 100 2.71 -1.02 12.90
CA ASN A 100 3.29 -0.91 11.55
C ASN A 100 4.75 -1.42 11.49
N GLY A 101 5.51 -1.24 12.57
CA GLY A 101 6.84 -1.86 12.72
C GLY A 101 6.78 -3.38 12.78
N VAL A 102 5.81 -3.94 13.52
CA VAL A 102 5.53 -5.38 13.58
C VAL A 102 5.12 -5.90 12.19
N GLU A 103 4.22 -5.21 11.49
CA GLU A 103 3.79 -5.55 10.14
C GLU A 103 4.97 -5.68 9.18
N SER A 104 5.79 -4.64 9.10
CA SER A 104 6.94 -4.57 8.20
C SER A 104 7.95 -5.67 8.49
N THR A 105 8.17 -5.96 9.77
CA THR A 105 9.10 -7.00 10.23
C THR A 105 8.58 -8.40 9.92
N LEU A 106 7.31 -8.65 10.24
CA LEU A 106 6.65 -9.93 10.00
C LEU A 106 6.54 -10.22 8.50
N ALA A 107 6.10 -9.24 7.71
CA ALA A 107 6.05 -9.33 6.25
C ALA A 107 7.43 -9.64 5.66
N ALA A 108 8.49 -8.98 6.14
CA ALA A 108 9.85 -9.24 5.66
C ALA A 108 10.33 -10.65 6.04
N ALA A 109 10.00 -11.14 7.25
CA ALA A 109 10.31 -12.49 7.68
C ALA A 109 9.59 -13.54 6.82
N LEU A 110 8.30 -13.34 6.54
CA LEU A 110 7.48 -14.24 5.72
C LEU A 110 7.94 -14.21 4.25
N MET A 111 8.29 -13.04 3.73
CA MET A 111 8.86 -12.90 2.38
C MET A 111 10.19 -13.64 2.28
N ARG A 112 11.10 -13.51 3.25
CA ARG A 112 12.37 -14.25 3.26
C ARG A 112 12.18 -15.76 3.40
N ARG A 113 11.14 -16.20 4.12
CA ARG A 113 10.84 -17.61 4.34
C ARG A 113 10.22 -18.28 3.12
N PHE A 114 9.22 -17.65 2.52
CA PHE A 114 8.44 -18.25 1.43
C PHE A 114 8.89 -17.82 0.05
N LEU A 115 9.49 -16.64 -0.09
CA LEU A 115 9.85 -16.00 -1.36
C LEU A 115 11.29 -15.44 -1.33
N PRO A 116 12.31 -16.27 -1.04
CA PRO A 116 13.71 -15.81 -0.90
C PRO A 116 14.29 -15.19 -2.19
N GLU A 117 13.73 -15.50 -3.36
CA GLU A 117 14.13 -14.91 -4.64
C GLU A 117 13.15 -13.81 -5.12
N GLY A 118 12.16 -13.44 -4.32
CA GLY A 118 11.09 -12.53 -4.73
C GLY A 118 10.01 -13.22 -5.57
N LEU A 119 9.24 -12.43 -6.32
CA LEU A 119 8.14 -12.90 -7.18
C LEU A 119 8.68 -13.26 -8.57
N GLN A 120 8.88 -14.55 -8.86
CA GLN A 120 9.47 -15.00 -10.13
C GLN A 120 8.44 -15.67 -11.05
N SER A 121 7.45 -16.33 -10.46
CA SER A 121 6.49 -17.16 -11.15
C SER A 121 5.06 -16.91 -10.67
N PHE A 122 4.08 -17.46 -11.39
CA PHE A 122 2.68 -17.41 -10.98
C PHE A 122 2.43 -18.11 -9.64
N GLN A 123 3.20 -19.16 -9.33
CA GLN A 123 3.05 -19.93 -8.08
C GLN A 123 3.39 -19.08 -6.85
N ASP A 124 4.23 -18.05 -7.01
CA ASP A 124 4.65 -17.15 -5.94
C ASP A 124 3.53 -16.21 -5.48
N ILE A 125 2.47 -16.05 -6.28
CA ILE A 125 1.33 -15.18 -5.97
C ILE A 125 0.60 -15.68 -4.72
N PHE A 126 0.39 -16.98 -4.57
CA PHE A 126 -0.32 -17.54 -3.42
C PHE A 126 0.41 -17.30 -2.09
N PRO A 127 1.68 -17.70 -1.90
CA PRO A 127 2.41 -17.41 -0.67
C PRO A 127 2.63 -15.90 -0.47
N PHE A 128 2.67 -15.10 -1.52
CA PHE A 128 2.74 -13.64 -1.39
C PHE A 128 1.46 -13.04 -0.83
N VAL A 129 0.33 -13.29 -1.50
CA VAL A 129 -0.97 -12.71 -1.12
C VAL A 129 -1.41 -13.24 0.24
N PHE A 130 -1.50 -14.58 0.37
CA PHE A 130 -2.03 -15.20 1.58
C PHE A 130 -1.00 -15.30 2.69
N GLY A 131 0.25 -15.59 2.35
CA GLY A 131 1.30 -15.80 3.33
C GLY A 131 1.98 -14.52 3.80
N VAL A 132 2.27 -13.56 2.90
CA VAL A 132 2.97 -12.31 3.26
C VAL A 132 1.95 -11.21 3.55
N CYS A 133 1.15 -10.81 2.57
CA CYS A 133 0.29 -9.62 2.67
C CYS A 133 -0.80 -9.79 3.73
N LEU A 134 -1.63 -10.83 3.62
CA LEU A 134 -2.77 -11.00 4.51
C LEU A 134 -2.36 -11.30 5.96
N VAL A 135 -1.35 -12.16 6.18
CA VAL A 135 -0.91 -12.52 7.55
C VAL A 135 -0.28 -11.34 8.27
N SER A 136 0.62 -10.58 7.63
CA SER A 136 1.22 -9.42 8.29
C SER A 136 0.20 -8.31 8.51
N ALA A 137 -0.67 -8.05 7.53
CA ALA A 137 -1.74 -7.08 7.65
C ALA A 137 -2.74 -7.48 8.74
N ALA A 138 -3.09 -8.76 8.89
CA ALA A 138 -3.95 -9.23 9.97
C ALA A 138 -3.32 -9.02 11.35
N ALA A 139 -2.02 -9.28 11.50
CA ALA A 139 -1.31 -9.01 12.76
C ALA A 139 -1.34 -7.51 13.11
N ASN A 140 -1.01 -6.65 12.15
CA ASN A 140 -1.08 -5.19 12.31
C ASN A 140 -2.49 -4.72 12.66
N SER A 141 -3.46 -5.11 11.83
CA SER A 141 -4.85 -4.68 11.92
C SER A 141 -5.50 -5.16 13.21
N THR A 142 -5.12 -6.31 13.75
CA THR A 142 -5.61 -6.78 15.04
C THR A 142 -5.10 -5.88 16.19
N ILE A 143 -3.80 -5.57 16.21
CA ILE A 143 -3.22 -4.66 17.21
C ILE A 143 -3.87 -3.27 17.10
N LEU A 144 -3.97 -2.75 15.88
CA LEU A 144 -4.54 -1.44 15.61
C LEU A 144 -6.03 -1.39 15.95
N PHE A 145 -6.80 -2.40 15.59
CA PHE A 145 -8.22 -2.49 15.90
C PHE A 145 -8.47 -2.48 17.41
N VAL A 146 -7.75 -3.32 18.16
CA VAL A 146 -7.85 -3.34 19.64
C VAL A 146 -7.45 -1.98 20.22
N ASN A 147 -6.41 -1.35 19.69
CA ASN A 147 -5.98 -0.01 20.10
C ASN A 147 -7.07 1.04 19.86
N LEU A 148 -7.70 1.05 18.68
CA LEU A 148 -8.76 2.01 18.32
C LEU A 148 -10.04 1.78 19.13
N VAL A 149 -10.43 0.53 19.35
CA VAL A 149 -11.57 0.18 20.23
C VAL A 149 -11.29 0.63 21.66
N SER A 150 -10.08 0.36 22.18
CA SER A 150 -9.71 0.76 23.56
C SER A 150 -9.66 2.28 23.74
N ALA A 151 -9.36 3.01 22.65
CA ALA A 151 -9.39 4.46 22.60
C ALA A 151 -10.81 5.04 22.44
N GLY A 152 -11.83 4.20 22.29
CA GLY A 152 -13.22 4.63 22.12
C GLY A 152 -13.59 5.12 20.72
N PHE A 153 -12.78 4.83 19.69
CA PHE A 153 -13.12 5.22 18.30
C PHE A 153 -14.35 4.47 17.78
N PHE A 154 -14.53 3.20 18.17
CA PHE A 154 -15.63 2.37 17.68
C PHE A 154 -16.14 1.39 18.75
N SER A 155 -17.41 1.00 18.67
CA SER A 155 -17.97 -0.08 19.49
C SER A 155 -17.68 -1.45 18.89
N ILE A 156 -17.36 -2.45 19.72
CA ILE A 156 -16.92 -3.79 19.28
C ILE A 156 -17.95 -4.46 18.36
N GLU A 157 -19.24 -4.30 18.69
CA GLU A 157 -20.35 -5.01 18.05
C GLU A 157 -20.63 -4.57 16.60
N SER A 158 -20.21 -3.36 16.20
CA SER A 158 -20.43 -2.82 14.86
C SER A 158 -19.16 -2.74 13.99
N SER A 159 -17.99 -3.17 14.50
CA SER A 159 -16.70 -2.72 13.95
C SER A 159 -15.78 -3.81 13.39
N TRP A 160 -16.24 -5.04 13.25
CA TRP A 160 -15.45 -6.10 12.58
C TRP A 160 -15.17 -5.77 11.11
N MET A 161 -16.05 -4.98 10.46
CA MET A 161 -15.82 -4.46 9.11
C MET A 161 -14.60 -3.52 9.06
N VAL A 162 -14.36 -2.72 10.10
CA VAL A 162 -13.17 -1.86 10.20
C VAL A 162 -11.91 -2.73 10.25
N TRP A 163 -11.93 -3.81 11.03
CA TRP A 163 -10.81 -4.75 11.07
C TRP A 163 -10.51 -5.36 9.68
N LEU A 164 -11.53 -5.75 8.91
CA LEU A 164 -11.34 -6.23 7.54
C LEU A 164 -10.83 -5.16 6.58
N ILE A 165 -11.36 -3.93 6.68
CA ILE A 165 -10.89 -2.80 5.86
C ILE A 165 -9.39 -2.59 6.12
N LEU A 166 -8.96 -2.55 7.39
CA LEU A 166 -7.54 -2.41 7.73
C LEU A 166 -6.67 -3.53 7.14
N ILE A 167 -7.16 -4.77 7.12
CA ILE A 167 -6.43 -5.90 6.50
C ILE A 167 -6.26 -5.66 5.01
N VAL A 168 -7.35 -5.33 4.31
CA VAL A 168 -7.34 -5.11 2.86
C VAL A 168 -6.47 -3.91 2.51
N THR A 169 -6.62 -2.81 3.23
CA THR A 169 -5.88 -1.56 3.06
C THR A 169 -4.36 -1.76 3.13
N ASN A 170 -3.88 -2.44 4.19
CA ASN A 170 -2.46 -2.70 4.36
C ASN A 170 -1.93 -3.73 3.36
N SER A 171 -2.76 -4.75 3.05
CA SER A 171 -2.44 -5.75 2.02
C SER A 171 -2.25 -5.11 0.65
N LEU A 172 -3.16 -4.22 0.24
CA LEU A 172 -3.06 -3.49 -1.03
C LEU A 172 -1.78 -2.67 -1.13
N GLY A 173 -1.37 -2.01 -0.04
CA GLY A 173 -0.10 -1.28 0.02
C GLY A 173 1.10 -2.16 -0.37
N MET A 174 1.17 -3.38 0.17
CA MET A 174 2.21 -4.36 -0.16
C MET A 174 2.04 -4.95 -1.57
N LEU A 175 0.81 -5.34 -1.94
CA LEU A 175 0.49 -5.94 -3.24
C LEU A 175 0.83 -5.03 -4.42
N LEU A 176 0.70 -3.71 -4.24
CA LEU A 176 1.02 -2.72 -5.26
C LEU A 176 2.51 -2.42 -5.30
N LEU A 177 3.14 -2.17 -4.14
CA LEU A 177 4.51 -1.65 -4.12
C LEU A 177 5.61 -2.71 -4.26
N VAL A 178 5.43 -3.92 -3.73
CA VAL A 178 6.47 -4.97 -3.81
C VAL A 178 6.77 -5.37 -5.25
N PRO A 179 5.78 -5.80 -6.08
CA PRO A 179 6.07 -6.16 -7.47
C PRO A 179 6.51 -4.96 -8.30
N LEU A 180 5.98 -3.76 -8.04
CA LEU A 180 6.45 -2.52 -8.67
C LEU A 180 7.94 -2.29 -8.38
N ALA A 181 8.35 -2.29 -7.12
CA ALA A 181 9.74 -2.10 -6.72
C ALA A 181 10.67 -3.15 -7.32
N GLN A 182 10.23 -4.42 -7.35
CA GLN A 182 11.00 -5.48 -7.99
C GLN A 182 11.17 -5.24 -9.50
N SER A 183 10.10 -4.84 -10.19
CA SER A 183 10.14 -4.56 -11.63
C SER A 183 11.04 -3.37 -11.97
N LEU A 184 10.97 -2.29 -11.19
CA LEU A 184 11.81 -1.10 -11.35
C LEU A 184 13.28 -1.42 -11.11
N LEU A 185 13.58 -2.23 -10.10
CA LEU A 185 14.95 -2.67 -9.82
C LEU A 185 15.51 -3.52 -10.97
N GLN A 186 14.72 -4.45 -11.50
CA GLN A 186 15.11 -5.28 -12.66
C GLN A 186 15.33 -4.43 -13.92
N ALA A 187 14.47 -3.44 -14.17
CA ALA A 187 14.62 -2.52 -15.29
C ALA A 187 15.90 -1.68 -15.16
N TRP A 188 16.20 -1.20 -13.95
CA TRP A 188 17.42 -0.44 -13.66
C TRP A 188 18.69 -1.26 -13.84
N THR A 189 18.70 -2.53 -13.44
CA THR A 189 19.86 -3.42 -13.63
C THR A 189 20.07 -3.82 -15.09
N ASN A 190 18.98 -4.07 -15.83
CA ASN A 190 19.09 -4.53 -17.22
C ASN A 190 19.44 -3.41 -18.21
N ARG A 191 19.37 -2.13 -17.81
CA ARG A 191 19.72 -0.93 -18.60
C ARG A 191 19.18 -0.89 -20.03
N ARG A 192 18.09 -1.60 -20.32
CA ARG A 192 17.49 -1.64 -21.66
C ARG A 192 16.76 -0.32 -21.92
N ALA A 193 17.30 0.51 -22.80
CA ALA A 193 16.63 1.73 -23.26
C ALA A 193 15.26 1.41 -23.85
N MET A 194 14.27 2.26 -23.56
CA MET A 194 12.92 2.17 -24.15
C MET A 194 12.91 2.79 -25.53
N SER A 195 12.40 2.05 -26.52
CA SER A 195 12.22 2.63 -27.85
C SER A 195 11.06 3.63 -27.81
N LEU A 196 11.09 4.63 -28.69
CA LEU A 196 10.04 5.65 -28.73
C LEU A 196 8.64 5.04 -28.97
N GLY A 197 8.57 3.98 -29.77
CA GLY A 197 7.32 3.25 -30.02
C GLY A 197 6.85 2.36 -28.86
N GLU A 198 7.76 1.84 -28.03
CA GLU A 198 7.39 1.19 -26.75
C GLU A 198 6.85 2.24 -25.76
N ALA A 199 7.54 3.37 -25.65
CA ALA A 199 7.15 4.46 -24.76
C ALA A 199 5.78 5.03 -25.11
N SER A 200 5.52 5.33 -26.39
CA SER A 200 4.22 5.86 -26.84
C SER A 200 3.07 4.91 -26.55
N ARG A 201 3.26 3.59 -26.76
CA ARG A 201 2.25 2.57 -26.44
C ARG A 201 1.98 2.47 -24.94
N CYS A 202 3.03 2.44 -24.12
CA CYS A 202 2.88 2.39 -22.67
C CYS A 202 2.19 3.64 -22.13
N THR A 203 2.58 4.82 -22.60
CA THR A 203 1.94 6.09 -22.23
C THR A 203 0.51 6.17 -22.72
N GLY A 204 0.21 5.71 -23.94
CA GLY A 204 -1.15 5.67 -24.48
C GLY A 204 -2.08 4.78 -23.66
N LEU A 205 -1.62 3.59 -23.28
CA LEU A 205 -2.39 2.67 -22.43
C LEU A 205 -2.53 3.17 -20.99
N PHE A 206 -1.51 3.86 -20.46
CA PHE A 206 -1.59 4.54 -19.17
C PHE A 206 -2.69 5.61 -19.18
N ILE A 207 -2.67 6.51 -20.16
CA ILE A 207 -3.69 7.57 -20.34
C ILE A 207 -5.07 6.96 -20.56
N MET A 208 -5.16 5.85 -21.31
CA MET A 208 -6.41 5.14 -21.49
C MET A 208 -6.94 4.61 -20.16
N CYS A 209 -6.12 3.92 -19.35
CA CYS A 209 -6.58 3.37 -18.07
C CYS A 209 -7.06 4.47 -17.11
N THR A 210 -6.29 5.56 -16.97
CA THR A 210 -6.67 6.68 -16.09
C THR A 210 -7.88 7.45 -16.64
N GLY A 211 -7.94 7.68 -17.96
CA GLY A 211 -9.08 8.30 -18.62
C GLY A 211 -10.36 7.48 -18.50
N MET A 212 -10.29 6.16 -18.67
CA MET A 212 -11.43 5.26 -18.47
C MET A 212 -11.88 5.23 -17.00
N THR A 213 -10.94 5.36 -16.06
CA THR A 213 -11.28 5.48 -14.63
C THR A 213 -12.07 6.76 -14.38
N TRP A 214 -11.62 7.89 -14.92
CA TRP A 214 -12.34 9.17 -14.80
C TRP A 214 -13.73 9.09 -15.44
N LEU A 215 -13.83 8.58 -16.67
CA LEU A 215 -15.12 8.39 -17.36
C LEU A 215 -16.06 7.41 -16.65
N ALA A 216 -15.53 6.41 -15.96
CA ALA A 216 -16.34 5.47 -15.18
C ALA A 216 -17.04 6.17 -14.00
N PHE A 217 -16.37 7.16 -13.42
CA PHE A 217 -16.88 7.93 -12.29
C PHE A 217 -17.75 9.12 -12.72
N ASP A 218 -17.49 9.71 -13.88
CA ASP A 218 -18.19 10.90 -14.37
C ASP A 218 -19.39 10.60 -15.28
N MET A 219 -19.29 9.56 -16.12
CA MET A 219 -20.22 9.34 -17.22
C MET A 219 -20.94 7.99 -17.13
N PHE A 220 -20.20 6.88 -17.12
CA PHE A 220 -20.79 5.54 -17.16
C PHE A 220 -19.91 4.51 -16.47
N ALA A 221 -20.41 3.94 -15.36
CA ALA A 221 -19.70 2.97 -14.51
C ALA A 221 -19.04 1.82 -15.28
N GLY A 222 -19.63 1.38 -16.39
CA GLY A 222 -19.11 0.28 -17.20
C GLY A 222 -17.75 0.54 -17.85
N PHE A 223 -17.29 1.80 -17.94
CA PHE A 223 -15.94 2.09 -18.43
C PHE A 223 -14.83 1.46 -17.55
N ILE A 224 -15.12 1.15 -16.29
CA ILE A 224 -14.18 0.46 -15.40
C ILE A 224 -13.77 -0.92 -15.94
N PHE A 225 -14.65 -1.59 -16.69
CA PHE A 225 -14.37 -2.89 -17.29
C PHE A 225 -13.37 -2.81 -18.46
N LEU A 226 -13.16 -1.64 -19.06
CA LEU A 226 -12.17 -1.44 -20.13
C LEU A 226 -10.74 -1.32 -19.61
N ILE A 227 -10.57 -1.14 -18.30
CA ILE A 227 -9.25 -1.11 -17.65
C ILE A 227 -8.57 -2.48 -17.77
N LEU A 228 -9.32 -3.58 -17.59
CA LEU A 228 -8.76 -4.94 -17.61
C LEU A 228 -8.16 -5.31 -18.98
N PRO A 229 -8.89 -5.16 -20.12
CA PRO A 229 -8.29 -5.34 -21.45
C PRO A 229 -7.07 -4.44 -21.69
N ALA A 230 -7.11 -3.17 -21.28
CA ALA A 230 -5.98 -2.26 -21.47
C ALA A 230 -4.74 -2.70 -20.69
N LEU A 231 -4.90 -3.17 -19.45
CA LEU A 231 -3.83 -3.77 -18.65
C LEU A 231 -3.33 -5.09 -19.28
N MET A 232 -4.21 -5.91 -19.86
CA MET A 232 -3.80 -7.11 -20.60
C MET A 232 -2.95 -6.76 -21.83
N PHE A 233 -3.35 -5.76 -22.61
CA PHE A 233 -2.54 -5.28 -23.74
C PHE A 233 -1.17 -4.76 -23.27
N LEU A 234 -1.13 -4.05 -22.14
CA LEU A 234 0.11 -3.58 -21.55
C LEU A 234 0.98 -4.73 -21.04
N ALA A 235 0.38 -5.81 -20.52
CA ALA A 235 1.09 -7.00 -20.07
C ALA A 235 1.71 -7.80 -21.22
N VAL A 236 1.04 -7.82 -22.38
CA VAL A 236 1.52 -8.55 -23.57
C VAL A 236 2.53 -7.72 -24.38
N GLN A 237 2.28 -6.43 -24.57
CA GLN A 237 3.05 -5.59 -25.49
C GLN A 237 3.96 -4.57 -24.80
N GLY A 238 3.68 -4.27 -23.54
CA GLY A 238 4.43 -3.31 -22.74
C GLY A 238 5.54 -3.96 -21.94
N ARG A 239 6.18 -3.15 -21.09
CA ARG A 239 7.17 -3.63 -20.14
C ARG A 239 6.53 -3.91 -18.79
N LYS A 240 7.12 -4.82 -18.03
CA LYS A 240 6.62 -5.21 -16.70
C LYS A 240 6.48 -3.99 -15.79
N GLU A 241 7.47 -3.10 -15.78
CA GLU A 241 7.42 -1.86 -15.00
C GLU A 241 6.26 -0.96 -15.40
N SER A 242 5.96 -0.84 -16.70
CA SER A 242 4.83 -0.03 -17.18
C SER A 242 3.50 -0.61 -16.72
N VAL A 243 3.35 -1.95 -16.72
CA VAL A 243 2.14 -2.62 -16.19
C VAL A 243 1.93 -2.25 -14.74
N TYR A 244 2.96 -2.39 -13.90
CA TYR A 244 2.84 -2.10 -12.48
C TYR A 244 2.63 -0.61 -12.20
N ILE A 245 3.31 0.30 -12.91
CA ILE A 245 3.10 1.75 -12.79
C ILE A 245 1.65 2.09 -13.12
N THR A 246 1.13 1.61 -14.25
CA THR A 246 -0.26 1.85 -14.65
C THR A 246 -1.22 1.24 -13.64
N LEU A 247 -0.97 0.03 -13.16
CA LEU A 247 -1.82 -0.62 -12.15
C LEU A 247 -1.87 0.20 -10.85
N VAL A 248 -0.71 0.60 -10.30
CA VAL A 248 -0.67 1.43 -9.07
C VAL A 248 -1.39 2.76 -9.28
N ALA A 249 -1.16 3.41 -10.42
CA ALA A 249 -1.80 4.69 -10.73
C ALA A 249 -3.32 4.55 -10.89
N THR A 250 -3.79 3.53 -11.62
CA THR A 250 -5.22 3.30 -11.85
C THR A 250 -5.94 2.88 -10.57
N VAL A 251 -5.35 1.99 -9.77
CA VAL A 251 -5.92 1.60 -8.46
C VAL A 251 -5.94 2.79 -7.51
N GLY A 252 -4.84 3.54 -7.40
CA GLY A 252 -4.78 4.74 -6.58
C GLY A 252 -5.79 5.81 -7.01
N PHE A 253 -5.92 6.05 -8.32
CA PHE A 253 -6.87 7.03 -8.84
C PHE A 253 -8.33 6.59 -8.63
N THR A 254 -8.64 5.30 -8.81
CA THR A 254 -9.97 4.75 -8.49
C THR A 254 -10.33 4.98 -7.03
N VAL A 255 -9.40 4.71 -6.12
CA VAL A 255 -9.61 4.92 -4.68
C VAL A 255 -9.73 6.39 -4.33
N ALA A 256 -8.93 7.28 -4.93
CA ALA A 256 -9.04 8.71 -4.70
C ALA A 256 -10.40 9.29 -5.14
N LEU A 257 -10.89 8.88 -6.31
CA LEU A 257 -12.20 9.31 -6.79
C LEU A 257 -13.33 8.76 -5.90
N ALA A 258 -13.24 7.49 -5.48
CA ALA A 258 -14.21 6.89 -4.57
C ALA A 258 -14.23 7.56 -3.19
N ALA A 259 -13.10 8.06 -2.71
CA ALA A 259 -13.00 8.80 -1.45
C ALA A 259 -13.55 10.24 -1.55
N SER A 260 -13.72 10.78 -2.76
CA SER A 260 -14.13 12.18 -3.00
C SER A 260 -15.65 12.36 -3.18
N ASP A 261 -16.48 11.47 -2.60
CA ASP A 261 -17.94 11.41 -2.80
C ASP A 261 -18.38 11.41 -4.28
N TYR A 262 -17.54 10.86 -5.16
CA TYR A 262 -17.77 10.86 -6.60
C TYR A 262 -17.88 9.42 -7.11
N GLY A 263 -18.78 9.20 -8.07
CA GLY A 263 -18.85 7.99 -8.90
C GLY A 263 -19.74 6.85 -8.42
N PRO A 264 -19.60 5.66 -9.05
CA PRO A 264 -20.63 4.62 -9.05
C PRO A 264 -20.73 3.82 -7.73
N PHE A 265 -19.81 4.08 -6.80
CA PHE A 265 -19.77 3.44 -5.48
C PHE A 265 -20.40 4.29 -4.39
N LEU A 266 -21.05 5.41 -4.75
CA LEU A 266 -22.03 6.06 -3.91
C LEU A 266 -23.21 5.10 -3.71
N LEU A 267 -23.09 4.20 -2.74
CA LEU A 267 -24.23 3.50 -2.17
C LEU A 267 -25.09 4.57 -1.52
N SER A 268 -26.22 4.89 -2.14
CA SER A 268 -27.20 5.77 -1.52
C SER A 268 -27.47 5.24 -0.11
N THR A 269 -27.36 6.11 0.89
CA THR A 269 -27.63 5.82 2.30
C THR A 269 -29.04 5.22 2.54
N ALA A 270 -29.89 5.17 1.52
CA ALA A 270 -31.19 4.51 1.53
C ALA A 270 -31.12 2.97 1.62
N GLU A 271 -30.03 2.32 1.19
CA GLU A 271 -29.98 0.84 1.14
C GLU A 271 -29.60 0.16 2.46
N TRP A 272 -28.98 0.89 3.41
CA TRP A 272 -28.69 0.37 4.76
C TRP A 272 -29.93 0.22 5.65
N SER A 273 -31.09 0.74 5.23
CA SER A 273 -32.36 0.62 5.97
C SER A 273 -33.17 -0.63 5.61
N ARG A 274 -32.67 -1.50 4.72
CA ARG A 274 -33.37 -2.70 4.23
C ARG A 274 -32.60 -4.02 4.41
N LEU A 275 -31.56 -4.02 5.24
CA LEU A 275 -30.87 -5.23 5.73
C LEU A 275 -30.83 -5.19 7.27
#